data_AF-A0A6J4I254-F1
#
_entry.id   AF-A0A6J4I254-F1
#
_cell.length_a   1.000
_cell.length_b   1.000
_cell.length_c   1.000
_cell.angle_alpha   90.00
_cell.angle_beta   90.00
_cell.angle_gamma   90.00
#
_symmetry.space_group_name_H-M   'P 1'
#
loop_
_entity.id
_entity.type
_entity.pdbx_description
1 polymer ?
#
loop_
_entity_poly.entity_id
_entity_poly.type
_entity_poly.pdbx_seq_one_letter_code
_entity_poly.pdbx_strand_id
1 'polypeptide(L)'
;MRPLTDQDEWLHPEAVHDEVVIEVDEPGAGLMLRVSLLVTPAGRTVHLVASIDGLRARHDAEAAGPPSTNWDRMRLGPVEWRMVEPLQRWDLSVDDREAGLMAYLTFSGSAAPSSIVDGYEQVGVVSGQLQLAERRVTLTNAPGRRTHTWR
;
A
#
# COMPACT_ATOMS: atom_id res chain seq x y z
N MET A 1 -14.42 19.67 -9.23
CA MET A 1 -14.14 18.66 -8.19
C MET A 1 -13.90 19.37 -6.87
N ARG A 2 -14.35 18.82 -5.74
CA ARG A 2 -14.06 19.40 -4.42
C ARG A 2 -12.59 19.15 -4.05
N PRO A 3 -11.96 19.99 -3.21
CA PRO A 3 -10.66 19.69 -2.64
C PRO A 3 -10.68 18.36 -1.87
N LEU A 4 -9.59 17.60 -1.97
CA LEU A 4 -9.34 16.43 -1.14
C LEU A 4 -9.00 16.86 0.28
N THR A 5 -9.45 16.08 1.25
CA THR A 5 -9.25 16.32 2.68
C THR A 5 -8.86 15.00 3.36
N ASP A 6 -8.41 15.06 4.61
CA ASP A 6 -8.07 13.87 5.39
C ASP A 6 -9.23 12.87 5.53
N GLN A 7 -10.49 13.31 5.36
CA GLN A 7 -11.65 12.40 5.34
C GLN A 7 -11.66 11.48 4.13
N ASP A 8 -11.04 11.88 3.02
CA ASP A 8 -10.91 11.05 1.82
C ASP A 8 -9.96 9.86 2.06
N GLU A 9 -9.14 9.91 3.11
CA GLU A 9 -8.30 8.81 3.59
C GLU A 9 -9.04 7.84 4.54
N TRP A 10 -10.28 8.13 4.91
CA TRP A 10 -11.03 7.26 5.82
C TRP A 10 -11.62 6.07 5.06
N LEU A 11 -12.04 5.06 5.82
CA LEU A 11 -12.80 3.96 5.26
C LEU A 11 -14.12 4.53 4.81
N HIS A 12 -14.51 4.22 3.59
CA HIS A 12 -15.80 4.61 3.06
C HIS A 12 -16.77 3.46 3.37
N PRO A 13 -17.58 3.52 4.46
CA PRO A 13 -18.40 2.38 4.89
C PRO A 13 -19.49 1.99 3.88
N GLU A 14 -19.84 2.91 2.99
CA GLU A 14 -20.78 2.71 1.88
C GLU A 14 -20.09 2.14 0.62
N ALA A 15 -18.76 2.09 0.59
CA ALA A 15 -18.03 1.51 -0.52
C ALA A 15 -18.20 -0.01 -0.51
N VAL A 16 -18.60 -0.54 -1.67
CA VAL A 16 -18.53 -1.96 -2.00
C VAL A 16 -17.07 -2.41 -2.01
N HIS A 17 -16.16 -1.51 -2.40
CA HIS A 17 -14.75 -1.78 -2.65
C HIS A 17 -13.88 -0.56 -2.35
N ASP A 18 -13.05 -0.65 -1.31
CA ASP A 18 -12.02 0.35 -1.01
C ASP A 18 -10.63 -0.25 -1.26
N GLU A 19 -9.90 0.24 -2.29
CA GLU A 19 -8.57 -0.25 -2.68
C GLU A 19 -7.47 0.81 -2.53
N VAL A 20 -6.39 0.46 -1.85
CA VAL A 20 -5.12 1.22 -1.89
C VAL A 20 -4.03 0.42 -2.56
N VAL A 21 -3.42 1.01 -3.59
CA VAL A 21 -2.31 0.44 -4.35
C VAL A 21 -1.08 1.32 -4.20
N ILE A 22 0.08 0.74 -3.84
CA ILE A 22 1.39 1.37 -4.06
C ILE A 22 2.20 0.57 -5.08
N GLU A 23 2.66 1.25 -6.12
CA GLU A 23 3.50 0.70 -7.18
C GLU A 23 4.87 1.38 -7.18
N VAL A 24 5.92 0.56 -7.15
CA VAL A 24 7.31 0.96 -7.39
C VAL A 24 7.79 0.15 -8.57
N ASP A 25 8.24 0.83 -9.61
CA ASP A 25 8.95 0.23 -10.74
C ASP A 25 10.27 0.98 -10.91
N GLU A 26 11.38 0.32 -10.57
CA GLU A 26 12.72 0.87 -10.76
C GLU A 26 13.42 0.07 -11.88
N PRO A 27 13.23 0.47 -13.15
CA PRO A 27 13.85 -0.19 -14.29
C PRO A 27 15.38 -0.10 -14.16
N GLY A 28 16.02 -1.26 -13.98
CA GLY A 28 17.46 -1.39 -13.67
C GLY A 28 17.74 -2.12 -12.36
N ALA A 29 16.85 -2.03 -11.38
CA ALA A 29 16.89 -2.80 -10.13
C ALA A 29 15.97 -4.05 -10.17
N GLY A 30 15.28 -4.26 -11.30
CA GLY A 30 14.35 -5.38 -11.51
C GLY A 30 13.23 -5.44 -10.47
N LEU A 31 12.91 -4.31 -9.85
CA LEU A 31 12.02 -4.22 -8.70
C LEU A 31 10.61 -3.86 -9.16
N MET A 32 9.65 -4.72 -8.81
CA MET A 32 8.24 -4.35 -8.77
C MET A 32 7.65 -4.73 -7.43
N LEU A 33 7.06 -3.76 -6.74
CA LEU A 33 6.26 -3.98 -5.54
C LEU A 33 4.86 -3.44 -5.80
N ARG A 34 3.86 -4.27 -5.52
CA ARG A 34 2.46 -3.89 -5.49
C ARG A 34 1.82 -4.38 -4.20
N VAL A 35 1.26 -3.46 -3.44
CA VAL A 35 0.42 -3.79 -2.27
C VAL A 35 -0.98 -3.29 -2.57
N SER A 36 -1.94 -4.19 -2.67
CA SER A 36 -3.37 -3.90 -2.78
C SER A 36 -4.02 -4.29 -1.46
N LEU A 37 -4.60 -3.33 -0.76
CA LEU A 37 -5.52 -3.60 0.34
C LEU A 37 -6.94 -3.39 -0.18
N LEU A 38 -7.80 -4.37 0.01
CA LEU A 38 -9.24 -4.30 -0.26
C LEU A 38 -10.03 -4.34 1.04
N VAL A 39 -10.95 -3.40 1.22
CA VAL A 39 -11.98 -3.45 2.26
C VAL A 39 -13.37 -3.52 1.64
N THR A 40 -14.20 -4.41 2.17
CA THR A 40 -15.60 -4.61 1.78
C THR A 40 -16.48 -4.69 3.03
N PRO A 41 -17.82 -4.60 2.90
CA PRO A 41 -18.73 -4.82 4.04
C PRO A 41 -18.59 -6.23 4.66
N ALA A 42 -18.17 -7.24 3.89
CA ALA A 42 -18.02 -8.61 4.36
C ALA A 42 -16.69 -8.87 5.09
N GLY A 43 -15.66 -8.07 4.81
CA GLY A 43 -14.33 -8.28 5.35
C GLY A 43 -13.24 -7.48 4.66
N ARG A 44 -12.00 -7.82 5.01
CA ARG A 44 -10.76 -7.18 4.55
C ARG A 44 -9.89 -8.22 3.87
N THR A 45 -9.28 -7.85 2.76
CA THR A 45 -8.35 -8.68 2.02
C THR A 45 -7.09 -7.88 1.72
N VAL A 46 -5.91 -8.46 1.93
CA VAL A 46 -4.64 -7.91 1.47
C VAL A 46 -4.09 -8.82 0.39
N HIS A 47 -3.69 -8.22 -0.73
CA HIS A 47 -2.93 -8.83 -1.81
C HIS A 47 -1.59 -8.10 -1.93
N LEU A 48 -0.51 -8.80 -1.64
CA LEU A 48 0.85 -8.27 -1.72
C LEU A 48 1.61 -9.07 -2.77
N VAL A 49 2.22 -8.37 -3.71
CA VAL A 49 3.11 -8.94 -4.72
C VAL A 49 4.40 -8.16 -4.70
N ALA A 50 5.51 -8.85 -4.49
CA ALA A 50 6.85 -8.27 -4.57
C ALA A 50 7.69 -9.07 -5.56
N SER A 51 8.54 -8.39 -6.32
CA SER A 51 9.51 -9.03 -7.21
C SER A 51 10.80 -8.23 -7.29
N ILE A 52 11.92 -8.94 -7.34
CA ILE A 52 13.28 -8.39 -7.44
C ILE A 52 14.05 -9.27 -8.43
N ASP A 53 14.51 -8.70 -9.54
CA ASP A 53 15.32 -9.40 -10.56
C ASP A 53 14.72 -10.75 -11.00
N GLY A 54 13.39 -10.81 -11.16
CA GLY A 54 12.67 -12.03 -11.55
C GLY A 54 12.33 -13.00 -10.41
N LEU A 55 12.85 -12.80 -9.20
CA LEU A 55 12.30 -13.45 -7.99
C LEU A 55 10.94 -12.83 -7.68
N ARG A 56 10.00 -13.63 -7.17
CA ARG A 56 8.67 -13.15 -6.82
C ARG A 56 8.18 -13.79 -5.52
N ALA A 57 7.60 -12.98 -4.64
CA ALA A 57 6.75 -13.44 -3.54
C ALA A 57 5.33 -12.88 -3.73
N ARG A 58 4.37 -13.64 -3.21
CA ARG A 58 2.98 -13.24 -3.09
C ARG A 58 2.49 -13.60 -1.71
N HIS A 59 1.79 -12.67 -1.08
CA HIS A 59 1.07 -12.91 0.16
C HIS A 59 -0.39 -12.49 -0.03
N ASP A 60 -1.31 -13.36 0.39
CA ASP A 60 -2.73 -13.08 0.43
C ASP A 60 -3.25 -13.38 1.84
N ALA A 61 -4.00 -12.45 2.42
CA ALA A 61 -4.65 -12.67 3.70
C ALA A 61 -6.04 -12.07 3.70
N GLU A 62 -6.94 -12.70 4.45
CA GLU A 62 -8.33 -12.30 4.59
C GLU A 62 -8.76 -12.32 6.06
N ALA A 63 -9.59 -11.35 6.46
CA ALA A 63 -10.24 -11.34 7.76
C ALA A 63 -11.69 -10.89 7.64
N ALA A 64 -12.56 -11.58 8.38
CA ALA A 64 -13.97 -11.23 8.46
C ALA A 64 -14.18 -9.91 9.22
N GLY A 65 -15.30 -9.27 8.89
CA GLY A 65 -15.80 -8.07 9.57
C GLY A 65 -15.06 -6.79 9.19
N PRO A 66 -15.69 -5.63 9.46
CA PRO A 66 -15.13 -4.33 9.12
C PRO A 66 -13.83 -4.05 9.90
N PRO A 67 -12.97 -3.14 9.43
CA PRO A 67 -11.80 -2.71 10.18
C PRO A 67 -12.21 -2.13 11.54
N SER A 68 -11.43 -2.41 12.57
CA SER A 68 -11.70 -1.94 13.94
C SER A 68 -11.45 -0.44 14.14
N THR A 69 -10.78 0.24 13.19
CA THR A 69 -10.37 1.65 13.26
C THR A 69 -10.32 2.27 11.86
N ASN A 70 -10.37 3.60 11.78
CA ASN A 70 -9.98 4.35 10.57
C ASN A 70 -8.53 4.00 10.16
N TRP A 71 -8.17 4.28 8.91
CA TRP A 71 -6.93 3.87 8.21
C TRP A 71 -5.59 4.23 8.89
N ASP A 72 -5.61 4.93 10.02
CA ASP A 72 -4.43 5.23 10.84
C ASP A 72 -3.52 4.01 10.98
N ARG A 73 -4.10 2.83 11.20
CA ARG A 73 -3.38 1.56 11.21
C ARG A 73 -4.29 0.40 10.87
N MET A 74 -3.85 -0.43 9.95
CA MET A 74 -4.50 -1.69 9.66
C MET A 74 -3.46 -2.80 9.57
N ARG A 75 -3.72 -3.89 10.30
CA ARG A 75 -2.89 -5.09 10.28
C ARG A 75 -3.70 -6.29 9.84
N LEU A 76 -3.18 -7.02 8.87
CA LEU A 76 -3.76 -8.27 8.39
C LEU A 76 -2.63 -9.29 8.19
N GLY A 77 -2.59 -10.28 9.08
CA GLY A 77 -1.50 -11.25 9.12
C GLY A 77 -0.13 -10.58 9.32
N PRO A 78 0.86 -10.84 8.44
CA PRO A 78 2.19 -10.26 8.50
C PRO A 78 2.28 -8.83 7.92
N VAL A 79 1.20 -8.32 7.31
CA VAL A 79 1.17 -7.00 6.68
C VAL A 79 0.56 -5.99 7.63
N GLU A 80 1.26 -4.87 7.82
CA GLU A 80 0.75 -3.71 8.53
C GLU A 80 0.92 -2.46 7.66
N TRP A 81 -0.18 -1.73 7.50
CA TRP A 81 -0.29 -0.49 6.76
C TRP A 81 -0.67 0.64 7.72
N ARG A 82 0.02 1.77 7.62
CA ARG A 82 -0.15 2.87 8.57
C ARG A 82 -0.18 4.21 7.87
N MET A 83 -1.25 4.98 8.09
CA MET A 83 -1.27 6.40 7.76
C MET A 83 -0.45 7.16 8.81
N VAL A 84 0.58 7.88 8.36
CA VAL A 84 1.40 8.71 9.24
C VAL A 84 0.95 10.16 9.16
N GLU A 85 0.74 10.65 7.93
CA GLU A 85 0.23 11.98 7.64
C GLU A 85 -0.81 11.84 6.51
N PRO A 86 -2.08 12.20 6.74
CA PRO A 86 -3.12 12.09 5.72
C PRO A 86 -2.71 12.76 4.40
N LEU A 87 -2.98 12.09 3.28
CA LEU A 87 -2.66 12.55 1.92
C LEU A 87 -1.18 12.85 1.68
N GLN A 88 -0.28 12.47 2.59
CA GLN A 88 1.14 12.81 2.50
C GLN A 88 2.07 11.64 2.77
N ARG A 89 1.83 10.84 3.81
CA ARG A 89 2.79 9.83 4.25
C ARG A 89 2.14 8.55 4.76
N TRP A 90 2.66 7.44 4.23
CA TRP A 90 2.20 6.09 4.54
C TRP A 90 3.38 5.17 4.79
N ASP A 91 3.29 4.38 5.85
CA ASP A 91 4.28 3.35 6.18
C ASP A 91 3.66 1.96 5.98
N LEU A 92 4.41 1.07 5.33
CA LEU A 92 4.13 -0.35 5.14
C LEU A 92 5.20 -1.16 5.85
N SER A 93 4.78 -2.15 6.63
CA SER A 93 5.66 -3.19 7.14
C SER A 93 5.13 -4.57 6.81
N VAL A 94 6.05 -5.47 6.47
CA VAL A 94 5.77 -6.88 6.15
C VAL A 94 6.80 -7.74 6.87
N ASP A 95 6.35 -8.74 7.63
CA ASP A 95 7.19 -9.80 8.20
C ASP A 95 6.59 -11.17 7.85
N ASP A 96 6.63 -11.53 6.56
CA ASP A 96 6.17 -12.82 6.05
C ASP A 96 7.36 -13.73 5.74
N ARG A 97 7.85 -14.39 6.80
CA ARG A 97 9.01 -15.29 6.68
C ARG A 97 8.72 -16.57 5.91
N GLU A 98 7.45 -16.98 5.85
CA GLU A 98 7.05 -18.18 5.10
C GLU A 98 7.11 -17.90 3.60
N ALA A 99 6.67 -16.72 3.15
CA ALA A 99 6.85 -16.26 1.78
C ALA A 99 8.26 -15.71 1.48
N GLY A 100 9.14 -15.65 2.49
CA GLY A 100 10.47 -15.07 2.39
C GLY A 100 10.45 -13.56 2.10
N LEU A 101 9.40 -12.85 2.51
CA LEU A 101 9.16 -11.46 2.21
C LEU A 101 9.19 -10.61 3.49
N MET A 102 10.14 -9.69 3.58
CA MET A 102 10.20 -8.71 4.65
C MET A 102 10.34 -7.32 4.07
N ALA A 103 9.59 -6.35 4.58
CA ALA A 103 9.63 -4.98 4.08
C ALA A 103 9.41 -3.98 5.20
N TYR A 104 10.09 -2.84 5.12
CA TYR A 104 9.74 -1.62 5.83
C TYR A 104 9.89 -0.46 4.84
N LEU A 105 8.76 0.07 4.40
CA LEU A 105 8.69 1.02 3.30
C LEU A 105 7.84 2.23 3.70
N THR A 106 8.30 3.41 3.32
CA THR A 106 7.59 4.67 3.49
C THR A 106 7.31 5.24 2.11
N PHE A 107 6.04 5.51 1.82
CA PHE A 107 5.64 6.36 0.70
C PHE A 107 5.44 7.79 1.19
N SER A 108 6.04 8.73 0.47
CA SER A 108 5.89 10.17 0.69
C SER A 108 5.39 10.83 -0.59
N GLY A 109 4.21 11.46 -0.53
CA GLY A 109 3.66 12.24 -1.63
C GLY A 109 4.61 13.38 -2.02
N SER A 110 4.88 13.53 -3.31
CA SER A 110 5.74 14.61 -3.83
C SER A 110 4.93 15.79 -4.39
N ALA A 111 3.63 15.58 -4.59
CA ALA A 111 2.68 16.57 -5.06
C ALA A 111 1.32 16.38 -4.38
N ALA A 112 0.44 17.38 -4.53
CA ALA A 112 -0.94 17.25 -4.14
C ALA A 112 -1.61 16.09 -4.91
N PRO A 113 -2.42 15.26 -4.24
CA PRO A 113 -3.15 14.18 -4.90
C PRO A 113 -4.13 14.74 -5.94
N SER A 114 -4.31 14.00 -7.02
CA SER A 114 -5.24 14.31 -8.11
C SER A 114 -6.50 13.46 -7.95
N SER A 115 -7.66 14.11 -7.86
CA SER A 115 -8.94 13.40 -7.82
C SER A 115 -9.20 12.63 -9.11
N ILE A 116 -9.73 11.42 -8.98
CA ILE A 116 -10.20 10.58 -10.09
C ILE A 116 -11.67 10.20 -9.84
N VAL A 117 -12.28 9.47 -10.78
CA VAL A 117 -13.60 8.90 -10.55
C VAL A 117 -13.48 7.91 -9.40
N ASP A 118 -14.32 8.08 -8.38
CA ASP A 118 -14.40 7.21 -7.21
C ASP A 118 -13.07 7.09 -6.44
N GLY A 119 -12.27 8.16 -6.38
CA GLY A 119 -10.96 8.07 -5.73
C GLY A 119 -10.03 9.28 -5.89
N TYR A 120 -8.76 9.04 -5.59
CA TYR A 120 -7.64 9.89 -6.01
C TYR A 120 -6.38 9.06 -6.33
N GLU A 121 -5.48 9.68 -7.08
CA GLU A 121 -4.14 9.18 -7.35
C GLU A 121 -3.10 10.16 -6.82
N GLN A 122 -1.94 9.65 -6.42
CA GLN A 122 -0.85 10.47 -5.92
C GLN A 122 0.49 9.92 -6.41
N VAL A 123 1.33 10.81 -6.93
CA VAL A 123 2.74 10.51 -7.22
C VAL A 123 3.59 10.89 -6.02
N GLY A 124 4.65 10.12 -5.80
CA GLY A 124 5.51 10.29 -4.66
C GLY A 124 6.82 9.55 -4.81
N VAL A 125 7.46 9.33 -3.67
CA VAL A 125 8.68 8.54 -3.57
C VAL A 125 8.51 7.48 -2.50
N VAL A 126 9.18 6.35 -2.70
CA VAL A 126 9.26 5.24 -1.76
C VAL A 126 10.68 5.10 -1.25
N SER A 127 10.82 5.05 0.06
CA SER A 127 12.09 4.84 0.76
C SER A 127 11.98 3.70 1.74
N GLY A 128 13.08 3.00 2.01
CA GLY A 128 13.12 1.93 3.00
C GLY A 128 13.86 0.70 2.51
N GLN A 129 13.46 -0.46 3.03
CA GLN A 129 14.12 -1.74 2.74
C GLN A 129 13.09 -2.80 2.37
N LEU A 130 13.44 -3.57 1.35
CA LEU A 130 12.72 -4.76 0.92
C LEU A 130 13.70 -5.93 0.89
N GLN A 131 13.29 -7.06 1.45
CA GLN A 131 13.99 -8.31 1.35
C GLN A 131 13.05 -9.37 0.77
N LEU A 132 13.53 -10.06 -0.26
CA LEU A 132 12.89 -11.18 -0.91
C LEU A 132 13.85 -12.37 -0.96
N ALA A 133 13.53 -13.43 -0.20
CA ALA A 133 14.44 -14.51 0.14
C ALA A 133 15.77 -13.96 0.68
N GLU A 134 16.89 -14.22 -0.01
CA GLU A 134 18.22 -13.73 0.35
C GLU A 134 18.57 -12.38 -0.30
N ARG A 135 17.74 -11.87 -1.21
CA ARG A 135 17.97 -10.59 -1.89
C ARG A 135 17.43 -9.44 -1.07
N ARG A 136 18.23 -8.38 -0.94
CA ARG A 136 17.85 -7.15 -0.26
C ARG A 136 18.06 -5.95 -1.17
N VAL A 137 17.07 -5.07 -1.19
CA VAL A 137 17.11 -3.78 -1.88
C VAL A 137 16.83 -2.69 -0.86
N THR A 138 17.62 -1.61 -0.93
CA THR A 138 17.37 -0.37 -0.19
C THR A 138 16.88 0.68 -1.17
N LEU A 139 15.70 1.23 -0.93
CA LEU A 139 15.12 2.30 -1.71
C LEU A 139 15.47 3.64 -1.09
N THR A 140 16.01 4.53 -1.91
CA THR A 140 16.30 5.91 -1.52
C THR A 140 15.54 6.83 -2.45
N ASN A 141 14.34 7.22 -2.04
CA ASN A 141 13.42 8.04 -2.82
C ASN A 141 13.12 7.48 -4.22
N ALA A 142 12.92 6.16 -4.33
CA ALA A 142 12.52 5.53 -5.58
C ALA A 142 11.16 6.09 -6.04
N PRO A 143 10.91 6.36 -7.33
CA PRO A 143 9.61 6.82 -7.79
C PRO A 143 8.50 5.84 -7.40
N GLY A 144 7.40 6.37 -6.89
CA GLY A 144 6.25 5.55 -6.52
C GLY A 144 4.92 6.22 -6.85
N ARG A 145 3.90 5.40 -7.01
CA ARG A 145 2.51 5.86 -7.19
C ARG A 145 1.64 5.23 -6.11
N ARG A 146 0.75 6.03 -5.54
CA ARG A 146 -0.36 5.58 -4.71
C ARG A 146 -1.69 5.84 -5.41
N THR A 147 -2.64 4.94 -5.27
CA THR A 147 -4.02 5.16 -5.71
C THR A 147 -4.95 4.66 -4.61
N HIS A 148 -5.98 5.44 -4.30
CA HIS A 148 -7.02 5.11 -3.33
C HIS A 148 -8.37 5.27 -4.01
N THR A 149 -9.14 4.19 -4.13
CA THR A 149 -10.44 4.19 -4.78
C THR A 149 -11.52 3.57 -3.91
N TRP A 150 -12.71 4.16 -3.90
CA TRP A 150 -13.90 3.69 -3.18
C TRP A 150 -15.09 3.60 -4.14
N ARG A 151 -15.52 2.39 -4.49
CA ARG A 151 -16.67 2.13 -5.39
C ARG A 151 -17.80 1.41 -4.70
#